data_AF-A0A7W1EXG5-F1
#
_entry.id   AF-A0A7W1EXG5-F1
#
_cell.length_a   1.000
_cell.length_b   1.000
_cell.length_c   1.000
_cell.angle_alpha   90.00
_cell.angle_beta   90.00
_cell.angle_gamma   90.00
#
_symmetry.space_group_name_H-M   'P 1'
#
loop_
_entity.id
_entity.type
_entity.pdbx_description
1 polymer ?
#
loop_
_entity_poly.entity_id
_entity_poly.type
_entity_poly.pdbx_seq_one_letter_code
_entity_poly.pdbx_strand_id
1 'polypeptide(L)'
;MKRFLYILIALNFLVACKSKKEVAATPAAEVQVPIWVSSRPNNGFKYIGIGVADKGKSSNYQIEAKKNALYDLSSEIKVNISSNSVLYTVQNNNNFNENFNSLINLTNSDNIEGYQLIDSYENEKQYWVYYTLDKADYVNQKTQKKQQIISKASNLISLSFNDEKNKDFSSCLKKRIQAFGVLTPYLSEEINFDPAQTNGIKSVFDLTSVIQQQLQSITLVQKKDIPVLKPYQQTYTPLIYGLELNAKTPLQNFPFVITSDEEKIKINEKTSTNTNGELQLKVNYVEPINQIAAFALSPDISSLMGSDSLGRAGITVLKQFIQTPSLKVQARVNNINIFVTGSEKNFGKPTNLNLIQGIISQKFNGQEVQIVSKITDADYIIESIAETQEDISSDILENNYKIKLAALAISLQLKNNVTQEVIFKTQVNDVYGYANNLEKAGMNAYSNPKLNTKLSEALFFLKRKILVY
;
A
#
# COMPACT_ATOMS: atom_id res chain seq x y z
N MET A 1 -29.13 -16.53 -77.68
CA MET A 1 -29.71 -17.33 -78.79
C MET A 1 -29.15 -18.75 -78.71
N LYS A 2 -30.07 -19.73 -78.67
CA LYS A 2 -30.00 -21.17 -79.06
C LYS A 2 -28.58 -21.81 -79.11
N ARG A 3 -28.22 -22.71 -78.19
CA ARG A 3 -28.53 -24.16 -78.15
C ARG A 3 -28.36 -24.86 -79.52
N PHE A 4 -27.42 -25.79 -79.61
CA PHE A 4 -27.54 -27.22 -80.00
C PHE A 4 -26.16 -27.69 -80.54
N LEU A 5 -25.67 -28.94 -80.49
CA LEU A 5 -25.95 -30.19 -79.79
C LEU A 5 -25.24 -31.29 -80.62
N TYR A 6 -24.55 -32.25 -79.96
CA TYR A 6 -24.38 -33.66 -80.38
C TYR A 6 -23.53 -34.02 -81.62
N ILE A 7 -22.94 -35.22 -81.79
CA ILE A 7 -22.52 -36.36 -80.94
C ILE A 7 -21.85 -37.37 -81.90
N LEU A 8 -20.80 -38.04 -81.44
CA LEU A 8 -20.37 -39.43 -81.75
C LEU A 8 -20.01 -39.93 -83.17
N ILE A 9 -19.20 -40.99 -83.07
CA ILE A 9 -18.93 -42.12 -83.99
C ILE A 9 -17.86 -41.86 -85.04
N ALA A 10 -16.93 -42.78 -85.32
CA ALA A 10 -16.26 -43.86 -84.61
C ALA A 10 -15.21 -44.38 -85.61
N LEU A 11 -14.24 -45.13 -85.08
CA LEU A 11 -13.60 -46.25 -85.78
C LEU A 11 -12.75 -45.91 -87.02
N ASN A 12 -11.43 -45.84 -86.81
CA ASN A 12 -10.54 -46.71 -87.57
C ASN A 12 -9.46 -47.29 -86.64
N PHE A 13 -9.51 -48.62 -86.56
CA PHE A 13 -8.65 -49.53 -85.83
C PHE A 13 -7.34 -49.76 -86.60
N LEU A 14 -6.23 -49.92 -85.84
CA LEU A 14 -5.06 -50.80 -86.10
C LEU A 14 -4.10 -50.38 -87.23
N VAL A 15 -2.78 -50.49 -87.12
CA VAL A 15 -1.87 -51.43 -86.42
C VAL A 15 -0.54 -50.70 -86.15
N ALA A 16 0.08 -50.88 -84.98
CA ALA A 16 1.51 -51.21 -84.84
C ALA A 16 1.96 -51.23 -83.37
N CYS A 17 2.24 -52.44 -82.87
CA CYS A 17 3.06 -52.68 -81.69
C CYS A 17 4.45 -52.04 -81.83
N LYS A 18 4.93 -51.37 -80.77
CA LYS A 18 6.29 -51.58 -80.24
C LYS A 18 6.48 -50.92 -78.87
N SER A 19 6.63 -51.80 -77.89
CA SER A 19 7.42 -51.76 -76.66
C SER A 19 7.60 -50.44 -75.89
N LYS A 20 7.21 -50.52 -74.60
CA LYS A 20 7.54 -49.62 -73.50
C LYS A 20 8.98 -49.12 -73.55
N LYS A 21 9.14 -47.79 -73.57
CA LYS A 21 10.33 -47.10 -73.07
C LYS A 21 9.87 -46.32 -71.84
N GLU A 22 10.28 -46.78 -70.66
CA GLU A 22 10.19 -45.99 -69.44
C GLU A 22 10.94 -44.69 -69.67
N VAL A 23 10.19 -43.59 -69.57
CA VAL A 23 10.76 -42.26 -69.46
C VAL A 23 11.33 -42.19 -68.06
N ALA A 24 12.67 -42.24 -67.98
CA ALA A 24 13.40 -42.03 -66.75
C ALA A 24 12.90 -40.74 -66.10
N ALA A 25 12.29 -40.89 -64.92
CA ALA A 25 12.08 -39.78 -64.02
C ALA A 25 13.45 -39.17 -63.74
N THR A 26 13.61 -37.89 -64.08
CA THR A 26 14.64 -37.04 -63.55
C THR A 26 14.65 -37.25 -62.03
N PRO A 27 15.77 -37.64 -61.39
CA PRO A 27 15.78 -37.78 -59.94
C PRO A 27 15.39 -36.43 -59.35
N ALA A 28 14.31 -36.41 -58.58
CA ALA A 28 14.07 -35.31 -57.65
C ALA A 28 15.36 -35.14 -56.85
N ALA A 29 15.92 -33.94 -56.83
CA ALA A 29 17.10 -33.65 -56.03
C ALA A 29 16.81 -34.12 -54.61
N GLU A 30 17.49 -35.18 -54.16
CA GLU A 30 17.47 -35.58 -52.76
C GLU A 30 17.94 -34.37 -51.97
N VAL A 31 17.02 -33.75 -51.21
CA VAL A 31 17.39 -32.71 -50.25
C VAL A 31 18.21 -33.42 -49.18
N GLN A 32 19.53 -33.49 -49.41
CA GLN A 32 20.46 -34.12 -48.49
C GLN A 32 20.27 -33.48 -47.12
N VAL A 33 19.85 -34.30 -46.15
CA VAL A 33 19.66 -33.86 -44.76
C VAL A 33 21.00 -33.33 -44.26
N PRO A 34 21.10 -32.05 -43.88
CA PRO A 34 22.34 -31.52 -43.36
C PRO A 34 22.79 -32.29 -42.12
N ILE A 35 24.10 -32.55 -42.01
CA ILE A 35 24.67 -33.36 -40.92
C ILE A 35 24.27 -32.80 -39.54
N TRP A 36 24.16 -31.47 -39.42
CA TRP A 36 23.79 -30.80 -38.17
C TRP A 36 22.38 -31.13 -37.66
N VAL A 37 21.48 -31.61 -38.54
CA VAL A 37 20.13 -32.08 -38.17
C VAL A 37 20.20 -33.44 -37.48
N SER A 38 21.18 -34.28 -37.83
CA SER A 38 21.36 -35.63 -37.26
C SER A 38 22.37 -35.68 -36.12
N SER A 39 23.32 -34.74 -36.07
CA SER A 39 24.34 -34.66 -35.02
C SER A 39 24.70 -33.20 -34.72
N ARG A 40 24.62 -32.80 -33.45
CA ARG A 40 25.01 -31.44 -33.02
C ARG A 40 26.47 -31.18 -33.43
N PRO A 41 26.76 -30.08 -34.15
CA PRO A 41 28.14 -29.71 -34.44
C PRO A 41 28.91 -29.48 -33.14
N ASN A 42 30.21 -29.76 -33.13
CA ASN A 42 31.09 -29.41 -32.01
C ASN A 42 32.00 -28.27 -32.45
N ASN A 43 31.87 -27.11 -31.81
CA ASN A 43 32.77 -25.98 -32.03
C ASN A 43 33.21 -25.40 -30.68
N GLY A 44 34.49 -25.52 -30.36
CA GLY A 44 35.06 -24.99 -29.12
C GLY A 44 34.89 -23.47 -28.96
N PHE A 45 34.78 -22.73 -30.07
CA PHE A 45 34.74 -21.27 -30.11
C PHE A 45 33.34 -20.67 -30.25
N LYS A 46 32.31 -21.48 -30.53
CA LYS A 46 30.94 -21.00 -30.74
C LYS A 46 29.96 -21.72 -29.84
N TYR A 47 28.97 -21.01 -29.32
CA TYR A 47 27.76 -21.62 -28.81
C TYR A 47 26.85 -21.99 -29.99
N ILE A 48 26.10 -23.07 -29.85
CA ILE A 48 25.27 -23.66 -30.88
C ILE A 48 23.83 -23.74 -30.37
N GLY A 49 22.89 -23.27 -31.18
CA GLY A 49 21.46 -23.40 -30.89
C GLY A 49 20.77 -24.08 -32.06
N ILE A 50 20.18 -25.25 -31.82
CA ILE A 50 19.39 -25.97 -32.82
C ILE A 50 17.95 -26.05 -32.33
N GLY A 51 17.02 -25.56 -33.14
CA GLY A 51 15.61 -25.56 -32.82
C GLY A 51 14.79 -26.23 -33.90
N VAL A 52 13.78 -26.99 -33.48
CA VAL A 52 12.83 -27.67 -34.36
C VAL A 52 11.40 -27.27 -34.01
N ALA A 53 10.54 -27.16 -35.00
CA ALA A 53 9.09 -27.03 -34.83
C ALA A 53 8.32 -27.85 -35.85
N ASP A 54 7.14 -28.33 -35.44
CA ASP A 54 6.24 -29.10 -36.30
C ASP A 54 5.36 -28.16 -37.14
N LYS A 55 5.42 -28.31 -38.45
CA LYS A 55 4.65 -27.50 -39.42
C LYS A 55 3.14 -27.67 -39.29
N GLY A 56 2.69 -28.81 -38.77
CA GLY A 56 1.27 -29.12 -38.58
C GLY A 56 0.64 -28.56 -37.30
N LYS A 57 1.45 -28.07 -36.33
CA LYS A 57 0.96 -27.60 -35.03
C LYS A 57 0.73 -26.09 -34.96
N SER A 58 1.42 -25.31 -35.79
CA SER A 58 1.38 -23.84 -35.76
C SER A 58 1.62 -23.29 -37.16
N SER A 59 0.84 -22.29 -37.57
CA SER A 59 1.09 -21.55 -38.81
C SER A 59 2.40 -20.74 -38.77
N ASN A 60 2.93 -20.52 -37.57
CA ASN A 60 4.17 -19.76 -37.30
C ASN A 60 5.31 -20.68 -36.86
N TYR A 61 5.40 -21.89 -37.40
CA TYR A 61 6.42 -22.89 -37.07
C TYR A 61 7.85 -22.36 -37.18
N GLN A 62 8.12 -21.39 -38.07
CA GLN A 62 9.45 -20.76 -38.18
C GLN A 62 9.82 -19.93 -36.94
N ILE A 63 8.84 -19.22 -36.35
CA ILE A 63 9.03 -18.44 -35.12
C ILE A 63 9.24 -19.38 -33.94
N GLU A 64 8.51 -20.50 -33.91
CA GLU A 64 8.63 -21.52 -32.88
C GLU A 64 10.00 -22.23 -32.94
N ALA A 65 10.46 -22.62 -34.13
CA ALA A 65 11.79 -23.20 -34.31
C ALA A 65 12.89 -22.23 -33.90
N LYS A 66 12.75 -20.93 -34.24
CA LYS A 66 13.67 -19.88 -33.78
C LYS A 66 13.68 -19.77 -32.26
N LYS A 67 12.51 -19.75 -31.62
CA LYS A 67 12.39 -19.70 -30.15
C LYS A 67 13.08 -20.90 -29.50
N ASN A 68 12.85 -22.10 -30.03
CA ASN A 68 13.46 -23.33 -29.54
C ASN A 68 14.99 -23.31 -29.71
N ALA A 69 15.50 -22.78 -30.82
CA ALA A 69 16.94 -22.66 -31.05
C ALA A 69 17.60 -21.65 -30.11
N LEU A 70 16.93 -20.54 -29.78
CA LEU A 70 17.43 -19.57 -28.80
C LEU A 70 17.42 -20.14 -27.38
N TYR A 71 16.43 -20.99 -27.03
CA TYR A 71 16.46 -21.70 -25.75
C TYR A 71 17.61 -22.72 -25.69
N ASP A 72 17.83 -23.51 -26.74
CA ASP A 72 18.96 -24.44 -26.79
C ASP A 72 20.29 -23.68 -26.71
N LEU A 73 20.43 -22.57 -27.45
CA LEU A 73 21.60 -21.68 -27.36
C LEU A 73 21.81 -21.14 -25.94
N SER A 74 20.74 -20.66 -25.29
CA SER A 74 20.81 -20.16 -23.91
C SER A 74 21.19 -21.25 -22.92
N SER A 75 20.75 -22.49 -23.13
CA SER A 75 21.08 -23.62 -22.26
C SER A 75 22.58 -23.99 -22.33
N GLU A 76 23.23 -23.68 -23.45
CA GLU A 76 24.67 -23.88 -23.62
C GLU A 76 25.50 -22.82 -22.88
N ILE A 77 24.93 -21.62 -22.65
CA ILE A 77 25.57 -20.54 -21.91
C ILE A 77 25.49 -20.82 -20.41
N LYS A 78 26.59 -21.31 -19.82
CA LYS A 78 26.68 -21.52 -18.36
C LYS A 78 26.81 -20.18 -17.63
N VAL A 79 25.89 -19.92 -16.70
CA VAL A 79 25.97 -18.79 -15.78
C VAL A 79 26.66 -19.25 -14.50
N ASN A 80 27.88 -18.78 -14.27
CA ASN A 80 28.59 -19.02 -13.02
C ASN A 80 28.35 -17.82 -12.08
N ILE A 81 27.91 -18.10 -10.85
CA ILE A 81 27.79 -17.08 -9.78
C ILE A 81 29.16 -16.97 -9.10
N SER A 82 29.69 -15.75 -9.01
CA SER A 82 30.97 -15.49 -8.32
C SER A 82 30.80 -15.66 -6.80
N SER A 83 31.80 -16.19 -6.09
CA SER A 83 31.79 -16.21 -4.61
C SER A 83 31.80 -14.81 -4.00
N ASN A 84 32.27 -13.80 -4.75
CA ASN A 84 32.31 -12.39 -4.34
C ASN A 84 31.04 -11.62 -4.76
N SER A 85 30.06 -12.34 -5.32
CA SER A 85 28.77 -11.78 -5.74
C SER A 85 27.90 -11.43 -4.53
N VAL A 86 27.09 -10.38 -4.71
CA VAL A 86 26.00 -10.02 -3.81
C VAL A 86 25.04 -11.18 -3.54
N LEU A 87 24.78 -12.02 -4.56
CA LEU A 87 23.82 -13.10 -4.49
C LEU A 87 24.33 -14.32 -3.71
N TYR A 88 25.64 -14.59 -3.78
CA TYR A 88 26.26 -15.67 -3.03
C TYR A 88 26.01 -15.52 -1.52
N THR A 89 26.11 -14.30 -1.01
CA THR A 89 25.83 -13.99 0.41
C THR A 89 24.36 -14.18 0.79
N VAL A 90 23.41 -13.90 -0.12
CA VAL A 90 21.97 -14.12 0.16
C VAL A 90 21.61 -15.60 0.13
N GLN A 91 22.20 -16.39 -0.77
CA GLN A 91 21.94 -17.84 -0.84
C GLN A 91 22.29 -18.57 0.47
N ASN A 92 23.28 -18.07 1.21
CA ASN A 92 23.66 -18.62 2.52
C ASN A 92 22.66 -18.25 3.65
N ASN A 93 21.71 -17.36 3.38
CA ASN A 93 20.59 -17.04 4.26
C ASN A 93 19.32 -17.76 3.74
N ASN A 94 18.96 -18.87 4.39
CA ASN A 94 18.09 -19.99 3.98
C ASN A 94 16.71 -19.76 3.28
N ASN A 95 16.31 -18.56 2.87
CA ASN A 95 14.95 -18.27 2.36
C ASN A 95 14.86 -17.73 0.91
N PHE A 96 15.95 -17.69 0.13
CA PHE A 96 16.02 -16.92 -1.12
C PHE A 96 16.15 -17.75 -2.43
N ASN A 97 16.31 -19.06 -2.34
CA ASN A 97 17.07 -19.78 -3.36
C ASN A 97 16.35 -20.05 -4.71
N GLU A 98 15.04 -20.35 -4.73
CA GLU A 98 14.41 -20.91 -5.94
C GLU A 98 13.93 -19.86 -6.95
N ASN A 99 13.25 -18.81 -6.47
CA ASN A 99 12.67 -17.78 -7.36
C ASN A 99 13.74 -16.91 -8.02
N PHE A 100 14.84 -16.64 -7.31
CA PHE A 100 15.87 -15.73 -7.81
C PHE A 100 16.83 -16.40 -8.79
N ASN A 101 17.21 -17.66 -8.55
CA ASN A 101 18.01 -18.43 -9.51
C ASN A 101 17.27 -18.61 -10.85
N SER A 102 15.96 -18.80 -10.80
CA SER A 102 15.10 -18.83 -11.99
C SER A 102 15.10 -17.49 -12.74
N LEU A 103 15.04 -16.36 -12.02
CA LEU A 103 15.11 -15.02 -12.59
C LEU A 103 16.45 -14.73 -13.27
N ILE A 104 17.57 -15.14 -12.68
CA ILE A 104 18.91 -14.99 -13.26
C ILE A 104 19.01 -15.78 -14.58
N ASN A 105 18.54 -17.02 -14.58
CA ASN A 105 18.58 -17.88 -15.77
C ASN A 105 17.72 -17.30 -16.91
N LEU A 106 16.53 -16.77 -16.58
CA LEU A 106 15.65 -16.10 -17.55
C LEU A 106 16.26 -14.81 -18.10
N THR A 107 16.82 -13.95 -17.23
CA THR A 107 17.40 -12.65 -17.66
C THR A 107 18.61 -12.83 -18.59
N ASN A 108 19.39 -13.90 -18.41
CA ASN A 108 20.48 -14.26 -19.30
C ASN A 108 19.99 -14.83 -20.65
N SER A 109 18.85 -15.53 -20.66
CA SER A 109 18.22 -16.06 -21.88
C SER A 109 17.58 -14.95 -22.73
N ASP A 110 16.99 -13.93 -22.11
CA ASP A 110 16.22 -12.89 -22.82
C ASP A 110 17.09 -11.85 -23.55
N ASN A 111 18.40 -11.80 -23.28
CA ASN A 111 19.30 -10.76 -23.79
C ASN A 111 20.45 -11.30 -24.66
N ILE A 112 20.29 -12.50 -25.24
CA ILE A 112 21.30 -13.06 -26.14
C ILE A 112 21.25 -12.31 -27.47
N GLU A 113 22.28 -11.52 -27.73
CA GLU A 113 22.49 -10.76 -28.96
C GLU A 113 23.71 -11.29 -29.71
N GLY A 114 23.85 -10.94 -31.00
CA GLY A 114 25.00 -11.34 -31.82
C GLY A 114 24.96 -12.77 -32.36
N TYR A 115 23.84 -13.48 -32.18
CA TYR A 115 23.64 -14.80 -32.78
C TYR A 115 23.41 -14.69 -34.29
N GLN A 116 23.93 -15.65 -35.05
CA GLN A 116 23.89 -15.69 -36.50
C GLN A 116 23.20 -16.97 -36.98
N LEU A 117 22.24 -16.83 -37.90
CA LEU A 117 21.64 -17.98 -38.60
C LEU A 117 22.71 -18.57 -39.53
N ILE A 118 23.10 -19.81 -39.29
CA ILE A 118 24.06 -20.52 -40.12
C ILE A 118 23.35 -21.29 -41.21
N ASP A 119 22.25 -21.98 -40.86
CA ASP A 119 21.50 -22.79 -41.81
C ASP A 119 20.05 -23.02 -41.35
N SER A 120 19.19 -23.40 -42.28
CA SER A 120 17.82 -23.83 -42.03
C SER A 120 17.48 -25.03 -42.90
N TYR A 121 16.79 -26.02 -42.33
CA TYR A 121 16.39 -27.22 -43.03
C TYR A 121 14.90 -27.49 -42.81
N GLU A 122 14.20 -27.90 -43.87
CA GLU A 122 12.76 -28.17 -43.80
C GLU A 122 12.44 -29.49 -44.50
N ASN A 123 11.52 -30.26 -43.92
CA ASN A 123 10.90 -31.40 -44.56
C ASN A 123 9.36 -31.27 -44.54
N GLU A 124 8.65 -32.33 -44.92
CA GLU A 124 7.18 -32.32 -44.96
C GLU A 124 6.54 -32.03 -43.60
N LYS A 125 7.20 -32.38 -42.49
CA LYS A 125 6.64 -32.33 -41.13
C LYS A 125 7.27 -31.27 -40.23
N GLN A 126 8.55 -30.97 -40.41
CA GLN A 126 9.36 -30.22 -39.45
C GLN A 126 10.20 -29.14 -40.13
N TYR A 127 10.42 -28.06 -39.39
CA TYR A 127 11.31 -26.97 -39.74
C TYR A 127 12.40 -26.83 -38.68
N TRP A 128 13.65 -26.79 -39.11
CA TRP A 128 14.85 -26.77 -38.30
C TRP A 128 15.64 -25.50 -38.58
N VAL A 129 16.21 -24.91 -37.54
CA VAL A 129 17.12 -23.76 -37.67
C VAL A 129 18.37 -23.98 -36.82
N TYR A 130 19.50 -23.56 -37.36
CA TYR A 130 20.81 -23.63 -36.73
C TYR A 130 21.38 -22.22 -36.54
N TYR A 131 21.51 -21.82 -35.29
CA TYR A 131 22.16 -20.58 -34.89
C TYR A 131 23.53 -20.83 -34.26
N THR A 132 24.46 -19.89 -34.45
CA THR A 132 25.71 -19.84 -33.68
C THR A 132 25.94 -18.49 -33.05
N LEU A 133 26.69 -18.47 -31.97
CA LEU A 133 27.15 -17.25 -31.30
C LEU A 133 28.64 -17.41 -30.97
N ASP A 134 29.46 -16.46 -31.41
CA ASP A 134 30.89 -16.48 -31.11
C ASP A 134 31.12 -16.22 -29.60
N LYS A 135 31.90 -17.10 -28.95
CA LYS A 135 32.14 -17.02 -27.51
C LYS A 135 32.93 -15.78 -27.13
N ALA A 136 33.92 -15.39 -27.93
CA ALA A 136 34.77 -14.23 -27.64
C ALA A 136 33.98 -12.94 -27.82
N ASP A 137 33.23 -12.81 -28.91
CA ASP A 137 32.38 -11.64 -29.16
C ASP A 137 31.28 -11.50 -28.10
N TYR A 138 30.65 -12.62 -27.70
CA TYR A 138 29.68 -12.61 -26.61
C TYR A 138 30.28 -12.11 -25.30
N VAL A 139 31.47 -12.61 -24.91
CA VAL A 139 32.16 -12.17 -23.69
C VAL A 139 32.56 -10.69 -23.79
N ASN A 140 33.04 -10.24 -24.95
CA ASN A 140 33.40 -8.83 -25.17
C ASN A 140 32.19 -7.90 -25.04
N GLN A 141 31.07 -8.23 -25.71
CA GLN A 141 29.83 -7.46 -25.62
C GLN A 141 29.26 -7.45 -24.20
N LYS A 142 29.25 -8.61 -23.53
CA LYS A 142 28.82 -8.73 -22.14
C LYS A 142 29.67 -7.86 -21.21
N THR A 143 31.00 -7.90 -21.38
CA THR A 143 31.93 -7.09 -20.59
C THR A 143 31.73 -5.61 -20.85
N GLN A 144 31.56 -5.19 -22.11
CA GLN A 144 31.32 -3.80 -22.47
C GLN A 144 30.01 -3.28 -21.87
N LYS A 145 28.90 -4.04 -22.00
CA LYS A 145 27.60 -3.69 -21.39
C LYS A 145 27.71 -3.59 -19.88
N LYS A 146 28.40 -4.53 -19.24
CA LYS A 146 28.69 -4.49 -17.80
C LYS A 146 29.46 -3.22 -17.41
N GLN A 147 30.54 -2.88 -18.12
CA GLN A 147 31.33 -1.68 -17.83
C GLN A 147 30.55 -0.38 -18.02
N GLN A 148 29.65 -0.31 -19.02
CA GLN A 148 28.75 0.83 -19.20
C GLN A 148 27.78 0.98 -18.01
N ILE A 149 27.22 -0.13 -17.53
CA ILE A 149 26.32 -0.14 -16.38
C ILE A 149 27.05 0.23 -15.09
N ILE A 150 28.26 -0.31 -14.87
CA ILE A 150 29.13 0.06 -13.74
C ILE A 150 29.44 1.56 -13.79
N SER A 151 29.82 2.09 -14.95
CA SER A 151 30.10 3.53 -15.13
C SER A 151 28.87 4.41 -14.84
N LYS A 152 27.67 3.98 -15.27
CA LYS A 152 26.41 4.66 -14.95
C LYS A 152 26.12 4.64 -13.46
N ALA A 153 26.32 3.50 -12.79
CA ALA A 153 26.17 3.37 -11.36
C ALA A 153 27.18 4.25 -10.60
N SER A 154 28.46 4.25 -10.99
CA SER A 154 29.49 5.11 -10.41
C SER A 154 29.13 6.59 -10.50
N ASN A 155 28.59 7.04 -11.63
CA ASN A 155 28.12 8.41 -11.79
C ASN A 155 26.95 8.73 -10.83
N LEU A 156 25.95 7.85 -10.74
CA LEU A 156 24.83 8.01 -9.79
C LEU A 156 25.32 8.07 -8.34
N ILE A 157 26.28 7.22 -7.97
CA ILE A 157 26.92 7.22 -6.65
C ILE A 157 27.61 8.56 -6.40
N SER A 158 28.44 9.03 -7.33
CA SER A 158 29.15 10.31 -7.22
C SER A 158 28.16 11.48 -7.05
N LEU A 159 27.10 11.52 -7.85
CA LEU A 159 26.03 12.51 -7.73
C LEU A 159 25.30 12.44 -6.38
N SER A 160 25.11 11.25 -5.82
CA SER A 160 24.48 11.11 -4.48
C SER A 160 25.29 11.77 -3.38
N PHE A 161 26.62 11.73 -3.46
CA PHE A 161 27.48 12.42 -2.49
C PHE A 161 27.49 13.94 -2.69
N ASN A 162 27.23 14.43 -3.90
CA ASN A 162 27.01 15.86 -4.12
C ASN A 162 25.70 16.33 -3.47
N ASP A 163 24.62 15.54 -3.59
CA ASP A 163 23.37 15.82 -2.89
C ASP A 163 23.55 15.80 -1.36
N GLU A 164 24.34 14.87 -0.84
CA GLU A 164 24.65 14.76 0.58
C GLU A 164 25.35 16.03 1.10
N LYS A 165 26.33 16.55 0.37
CA LYS A 165 26.99 17.84 0.68
C LYS A 165 25.98 19.00 0.67
N ASN A 166 24.99 18.94 -0.21
CA ASN A 166 23.90 19.91 -0.30
C ASN A 166 22.78 19.68 0.74
N LYS A 167 22.92 18.68 1.62
CA LYS A 167 21.92 18.27 2.63
C LYS A 167 20.57 17.83 2.04
N ASP A 168 20.56 17.42 0.77
CA ASP A 168 19.37 16.83 0.14
C ASP A 168 19.33 15.32 0.36
N PHE A 169 18.80 14.94 1.52
CA PHE A 169 18.71 13.55 1.94
C PHE A 169 17.92 12.68 0.96
N SER A 170 16.77 13.15 0.51
CA SER A 170 15.84 12.42 -0.35
C SER A 170 16.44 12.15 -1.72
N SER A 171 17.04 13.16 -2.35
CA SER A 171 17.71 12.98 -3.64
C SER A 171 18.93 12.07 -3.53
N CYS A 172 19.71 12.23 -2.46
CA CYS A 172 20.87 11.38 -2.19
C CYS A 172 20.47 9.89 -2.11
N LEU A 173 19.48 9.57 -1.27
CA LEU A 173 19.00 8.19 -1.10
C LEU A 173 18.43 7.65 -2.41
N LYS A 174 17.64 8.47 -3.13
CA LYS A 174 17.08 8.11 -4.44
C LYS A 174 18.18 7.72 -5.43
N LYS A 175 19.23 8.52 -5.57
CA LYS A 175 20.36 8.24 -6.49
C LYS A 175 21.13 6.97 -6.11
N ARG A 176 21.29 6.69 -4.82
CA ARG A 176 21.89 5.43 -4.32
C ARG A 176 21.04 4.21 -4.66
N ILE A 177 19.73 4.30 -4.46
CA ILE A 177 18.78 3.23 -4.83
C ILE A 177 18.77 3.03 -6.36
N GLN A 178 18.84 4.10 -7.15
CA GLN A 178 18.98 4.02 -8.61
C GLN A 178 20.27 3.34 -9.03
N ALA A 179 21.40 3.69 -8.39
CA ALA A 179 22.69 3.05 -8.65
C ALA A 179 22.62 1.54 -8.37
N PHE A 180 22.01 1.14 -7.25
CA PHE A 180 21.76 -0.28 -6.97
C PHE A 180 20.83 -0.91 -8.02
N GLY A 181 19.74 -0.25 -8.38
CA GLY A 181 18.75 -0.74 -9.33
C GLY A 181 19.34 -1.06 -10.70
N VAL A 182 20.23 -0.20 -11.22
CA VAL A 182 20.89 -0.47 -12.53
C VAL A 182 21.88 -1.63 -12.47
N LEU A 183 22.39 -1.99 -11.30
CA LEU A 183 23.33 -3.11 -11.10
C LEU A 183 22.62 -4.46 -10.94
N THR A 184 21.30 -4.46 -10.72
CA THR A 184 20.48 -5.67 -10.52
C THR A 184 20.79 -6.80 -11.51
N PRO A 185 20.95 -6.55 -12.84
CA PRO A 185 21.24 -7.62 -13.80
C PRO A 185 22.61 -8.29 -13.63
N TYR A 186 23.56 -7.63 -12.96
CA TYR A 186 24.95 -8.09 -12.82
C TYR A 186 25.31 -8.48 -11.38
N LEU A 187 24.32 -8.57 -10.47
CA LEU A 187 24.59 -8.89 -9.07
C LEU A 187 25.25 -10.25 -8.87
N SER A 188 25.06 -11.21 -9.79
CA SER A 188 25.70 -12.54 -9.80
C SER A 188 27.19 -12.52 -10.09
N GLU A 189 27.71 -11.39 -10.56
CA GLU A 189 29.10 -11.21 -10.94
C GLU A 189 29.82 -10.29 -9.96
N GLU A 190 31.15 -10.33 -10.00
CA GLU A 190 31.96 -9.36 -9.25
C GLU A 190 31.85 -7.97 -9.89
N ILE A 191 31.58 -6.97 -9.05
CA ILE A 191 31.47 -5.56 -9.42
C ILE A 191 32.41 -4.77 -8.53
N ASN A 192 33.46 -4.22 -9.13
CA ASN A 192 34.43 -3.37 -8.47
C ASN A 192 34.27 -1.94 -8.99
N PHE A 193 34.04 -1.00 -8.08
CA PHE A 193 34.02 0.42 -8.39
C PHE A 193 35.41 1.03 -8.25
N ASP A 194 35.68 2.07 -9.04
CA ASP A 194 36.82 2.95 -8.78
C ASP A 194 36.52 3.80 -7.53
N PRO A 195 37.27 3.62 -6.42
CA PRO A 195 37.03 4.36 -5.18
C PRO A 195 37.25 5.86 -5.34
N ALA A 196 38.09 6.29 -6.28
CA ALA A 196 38.32 7.71 -6.55
C ALA A 196 37.09 8.39 -7.15
N GLN A 197 36.32 7.67 -7.98
CA GLN A 197 35.10 8.17 -8.60
C GLN A 197 33.88 8.11 -7.67
N THR A 198 33.85 7.12 -6.78
CA THR A 198 32.68 6.74 -5.98
C THR A 198 32.82 7.09 -4.49
N ASN A 199 33.74 8.00 -4.17
CA ASN A 199 34.03 8.46 -2.81
C ASN A 199 34.26 7.32 -1.81
N GLY A 200 35.05 6.32 -2.22
CA GLY A 200 35.49 5.23 -1.36
C GLY A 200 34.62 3.97 -1.36
N ILE A 201 33.49 3.96 -2.09
CA ILE A 201 32.68 2.75 -2.30
C ILE A 201 33.45 1.80 -3.24
N LYS A 202 33.73 0.57 -2.80
CA LYS A 202 34.51 -0.40 -3.61
C LYS A 202 33.63 -1.45 -4.24
N SER A 203 32.53 -1.78 -3.58
CA SER A 203 31.62 -2.87 -3.95
C SER A 203 30.15 -2.48 -3.84
N VAL A 204 29.28 -3.34 -4.36
CA VAL A 204 27.83 -3.19 -4.18
C VAL A 204 27.42 -3.34 -2.70
N PHE A 205 28.15 -4.14 -1.91
CA PHE A 205 27.91 -4.26 -0.47
C PHE A 205 28.17 -2.96 0.28
N ASP A 206 29.23 -2.25 -0.10
CA ASP A 206 29.51 -0.91 0.45
C ASP A 206 28.37 0.04 0.13
N LEU A 207 27.85 0.01 -1.10
CA LEU A 207 26.67 0.79 -1.49
C LEU A 207 25.44 0.45 -0.63
N THR A 208 25.13 -0.84 -0.44
CA THR A 208 24.00 -1.25 0.42
C THR A 208 24.21 -0.82 1.87
N SER A 209 25.45 -0.86 2.36
CA SER A 209 25.80 -0.43 3.73
C SER A 209 25.61 1.08 3.89
N VAL A 210 26.01 1.87 2.90
CA VAL A 210 25.79 3.33 2.90
C VAL A 210 24.29 3.67 2.85
N ILE A 211 23.50 2.94 2.04
CA ILE A 211 22.03 3.08 2.02
C ILE A 211 21.44 2.75 3.41
N GLN A 212 21.89 1.65 4.03
CA GLN A 212 21.45 1.23 5.35
C GLN A 212 21.74 2.29 6.42
N GLN A 213 22.98 2.79 6.46
CA GLN A 213 23.41 3.84 7.40
C GLN A 213 22.61 5.12 7.21
N GLN A 214 22.36 5.52 5.96
CA GLN A 214 21.56 6.70 5.66
C GLN A 214 20.13 6.55 6.20
N LEU A 215 19.49 5.41 6.00
CA LEU A 215 18.16 5.15 6.56
C LEU A 215 18.18 5.15 8.09
N GLN A 216 19.20 4.55 8.72
CA GLN A 216 19.36 4.49 10.17
C GLN A 216 19.65 5.85 10.81
N SER A 217 20.08 6.85 10.03
CA SER A 217 20.31 8.22 10.53
C SER A 217 19.02 8.99 10.86
N ILE A 218 17.87 8.47 10.44
CA ILE A 218 16.55 9.07 10.71
C ILE A 218 16.16 8.82 12.17
N THR A 219 15.92 9.89 12.91
CA THR A 219 15.54 9.86 14.32
C THR A 219 14.28 10.68 14.60
N LEU A 220 13.57 10.32 15.67
CA LEU A 220 12.43 11.09 16.18
C LEU A 220 12.91 12.22 17.09
N VAL A 221 12.34 13.41 16.89
CA VAL A 221 12.46 14.52 17.84
C VAL A 221 11.60 14.17 19.07
N GLN A 222 12.23 14.04 20.22
CA GLN A 222 11.53 13.68 21.45
C GLN A 222 10.60 14.80 21.90
N LYS A 223 9.31 14.48 22.05
CA LYS A 223 8.32 15.35 22.70
C LYS A 223 8.07 14.86 24.13
N LYS A 224 7.93 15.80 25.07
CA LYS A 224 7.57 15.49 26.46
C LYS A 224 6.12 15.06 26.60
N ASP A 225 5.24 15.65 25.80
CA ASP A 225 3.80 15.41 25.88
C ASP A 225 3.32 14.40 24.83
N ILE A 226 2.49 13.47 25.27
CA ILE A 226 1.81 12.50 24.40
C ILE A 226 0.50 13.14 23.94
N PRO A 227 0.24 13.24 22.63
CA PRO A 227 -1.00 13.82 22.13
C PRO A 227 -2.20 12.95 22.52
N VAL A 228 -3.35 13.61 22.74
CA VAL A 228 -4.58 12.94 23.18
C VAL A 228 -5.59 12.90 22.04
N LEU A 229 -6.19 11.74 21.84
CA LEU A 229 -7.31 11.49 20.94
C LEU A 229 -8.58 11.21 21.75
N LYS A 230 -9.72 11.68 21.26
CA LYS A 230 -11.04 11.40 21.82
C LYS A 230 -11.81 10.49 20.84
N PRO A 231 -12.63 9.54 21.32
CA PRO A 231 -13.36 8.64 20.43
C PRO A 231 -14.43 9.39 19.61
N TYR A 232 -14.75 8.87 18.43
CA TYR A 232 -15.91 9.27 17.60
C TYR A 232 -16.02 10.79 17.35
N GLN A 233 -14.92 11.46 17.08
CA GLN A 233 -14.92 12.89 16.75
C GLN A 233 -15.22 13.10 15.26
N GLN A 234 -15.94 14.16 14.93
CA GLN A 234 -16.23 14.52 13.53
C GLN A 234 -14.95 14.80 12.72
N THR A 235 -13.99 15.45 13.37
CA THR A 235 -12.69 15.80 12.79
C THR A 235 -11.61 15.63 13.84
N TYR A 236 -10.47 15.08 13.44
CA TYR A 236 -9.29 14.97 14.28
C TYR A 236 -8.22 15.97 13.85
N THR A 237 -7.66 16.68 14.83
CA THR A 237 -6.43 17.44 14.61
C THR A 237 -5.29 16.46 14.29
N PRO A 238 -4.52 16.66 13.20
CA PRO A 238 -3.42 15.77 12.86
C PRO A 238 -2.39 15.69 13.98
N LEU A 239 -1.89 14.48 14.22
CA LEU A 239 -0.79 14.24 15.15
C LEU A 239 0.53 14.64 14.47
N ILE A 240 1.30 15.51 15.11
CA ILE A 240 2.53 16.07 14.53
C ILE A 240 3.74 15.43 15.21
N TYR A 241 4.61 14.80 14.42
CA TYR A 241 5.86 14.21 14.88
C TYR A 241 7.05 14.80 14.12
N GLY A 242 8.05 15.28 14.85
CA GLY A 242 9.29 15.80 14.25
C GLY A 242 10.24 14.67 13.92
N LEU A 243 10.82 14.71 12.72
CA LEU A 243 11.81 13.77 12.23
C LEU A 243 13.05 14.54 11.78
N GLU A 244 14.21 14.03 12.18
CA GLU A 244 15.49 14.66 11.93
C GLU A 244 16.55 13.62 11.57
N LEU A 245 17.67 14.12 11.09
CA LEU A 245 18.87 13.39 10.72
C LEU A 245 19.95 13.73 11.72
N ASN A 246 20.62 12.71 12.26
CA ASN A 246 21.74 12.85 13.20
C ASN A 246 21.45 13.85 14.35
N ALA A 247 20.20 13.85 14.84
CA ALA A 247 19.72 14.68 15.94
C ALA A 247 19.84 16.21 15.77
N LYS A 248 19.94 16.73 14.54
CA LYS A 248 20.13 18.18 14.30
C LYS A 248 19.49 18.74 13.02
N THR A 249 19.31 17.93 11.97
CA THR A 249 18.87 18.44 10.67
C THR A 249 17.47 17.92 10.35
N PRO A 250 16.48 18.77 10.07
CA PRO A 250 15.12 18.30 9.78
C PRO A 250 15.11 17.40 8.53
N LEU A 251 14.41 16.27 8.61
CA LEU A 251 14.23 15.37 7.47
C LEU A 251 13.15 15.93 6.53
N GLN A 252 13.55 16.60 5.46
CA GLN A 252 12.60 17.32 4.61
C GLN A 252 11.99 16.43 3.51
N ASN A 253 10.68 16.61 3.26
CA ASN A 253 9.98 16.08 2.09
C ASN A 253 10.18 14.57 1.87
N PHE A 254 10.24 13.79 2.94
CA PHE A 254 10.53 12.36 2.90
C PHE A 254 9.27 11.53 3.15
N PRO A 255 8.96 10.54 2.29
CA PRO A 255 7.74 9.76 2.40
C PRO A 255 7.84 8.63 3.44
N PHE A 256 6.73 8.37 4.13
CA PHE A 256 6.58 7.33 5.14
C PHE A 256 5.31 6.52 4.92
N VAL A 257 5.40 5.22 5.23
CA VAL A 257 4.24 4.36 5.51
C VAL A 257 4.04 4.32 7.02
N ILE A 258 2.79 4.38 7.46
CA ILE A 258 2.39 4.36 8.85
C ILE A 258 1.47 3.19 9.07
N THR A 259 1.76 2.42 10.11
CA THR A 259 0.89 1.35 10.58
C THR A 259 0.49 1.63 12.02
N SER A 260 -0.77 1.36 12.37
CA SER A 260 -1.23 1.36 13.75
C SER A 260 -1.19 -0.07 14.28
N ASP A 261 -0.84 -0.23 15.56
CA ASP A 261 -0.99 -1.51 16.27
C ASP A 261 -2.43 -1.75 16.75
N GLU A 262 -3.31 -0.73 16.65
CA GLU A 262 -4.70 -0.78 17.06
C GLU A 262 -5.64 -0.74 15.86
N GLU A 263 -6.35 -1.84 15.58
CA GLU A 263 -7.34 -1.89 14.49
C GLU A 263 -8.50 -0.91 14.68
N LYS A 264 -8.72 -0.52 15.94
CA LYS A 264 -9.72 0.43 16.44
C LYS A 264 -9.40 1.90 16.14
N ILE A 265 -8.24 2.16 15.53
CA ILE A 265 -7.84 3.49 15.06
C ILE A 265 -7.62 3.41 13.56
N LYS A 266 -8.38 4.20 12.79
CA LYS A 266 -8.16 4.34 11.35
C LYS A 266 -7.39 5.62 11.08
N ILE A 267 -6.32 5.49 10.31
CA ILE A 267 -5.41 6.58 9.96
C ILE A 267 -5.20 6.66 8.45
N ASN A 268 -4.60 7.75 7.99
CA ASN A 268 -3.96 7.77 6.69
C ASN A 268 -2.58 7.09 6.77
N GLU A 269 -2.43 5.97 6.08
CA GLU A 269 -1.24 5.12 6.13
C GLU A 269 -0.04 5.67 5.35
N LYS A 270 -0.22 6.72 4.53
CA LYS A 270 0.85 7.32 3.73
C LYS A 270 0.89 8.83 3.90
N THR A 271 2.08 9.34 4.20
CA THR A 271 2.32 10.77 4.36
C THR A 271 3.80 11.09 4.12
N SER A 272 4.15 12.37 4.11
CA SER A 272 5.53 12.82 3.99
C SER A 272 5.83 13.88 5.05
N THR A 273 7.10 14.01 5.43
CA THR A 273 7.55 15.16 6.21
C THR A 273 7.46 16.45 5.39
N ASN A 274 7.21 17.58 6.04
CA ASN A 274 7.28 18.91 5.41
C ASN A 274 8.73 19.45 5.40
N THR A 275 8.91 20.72 5.01
CA THR A 275 10.21 21.41 4.98
C THR A 275 10.84 21.60 6.36
N ASN A 276 10.05 21.51 7.43
CA ASN A 276 10.52 21.62 8.82
C ASN A 276 10.84 20.25 9.44
N GLY A 277 10.71 19.16 8.68
CA GLY A 277 10.90 17.81 9.19
C GLY A 277 9.70 17.26 9.95
N GLU A 278 8.53 17.90 9.87
CA GLU A 278 7.35 17.46 10.60
C GLU A 278 6.50 16.54 9.73
N LEU A 279 6.19 15.36 10.28
CA LEU A 279 5.23 14.41 9.74
C LEU A 279 3.87 14.65 10.39
N GLN A 280 2.83 14.79 9.54
CA GLN A 280 1.44 14.91 9.98
C GLN A 280 0.71 13.59 9.77
N LEU A 281 0.40 12.91 10.87
CA LEU A 281 -0.42 11.71 10.91
C LEU A 281 -1.90 12.12 11.02
N LYS A 282 -2.65 11.89 9.94
CA LYS A 282 -4.10 12.14 9.91
C LYS A 282 -4.83 10.93 10.49
N VAL A 283 -5.66 11.21 11.49
CA VAL A 283 -6.56 10.23 12.11
C VAL A 283 -7.96 10.43 11.52
N ASN A 284 -8.57 9.34 11.09
CA ASN A 284 -9.88 9.35 10.43
C ASN A 284 -10.98 8.88 11.40
N TYR A 285 -10.65 7.94 12.30
CA TYR A 285 -11.60 7.33 13.22
C TYR A 285 -10.91 6.73 14.44
N VAL A 286 -11.55 6.80 15.61
CA VAL A 286 -11.04 6.26 16.88
C VAL A 286 -12.20 5.67 17.68
N GLU A 287 -12.12 4.38 18.03
CA GLU A 287 -12.99 3.74 19.02
C GLU A 287 -12.46 3.94 20.46
N PRO A 288 -13.32 3.81 21.50
CA PRO A 288 -12.89 3.92 22.88
C PRO A 288 -12.06 2.71 23.32
N ILE A 289 -10.75 2.93 23.48
CA ILE A 289 -9.80 1.93 24.00
C ILE A 289 -9.17 2.32 25.34
N ASN A 290 -9.22 3.61 25.70
CA ASN A 290 -8.74 4.15 26.99
C ASN A 290 -7.31 3.73 27.34
N GLN A 291 -6.43 3.69 26.32
CA GLN A 291 -5.03 3.30 26.43
C GLN A 291 -4.14 4.10 25.49
N ILE A 292 -2.83 3.89 25.60
CA ILE A 292 -1.85 4.45 24.66
C ILE A 292 -1.80 3.53 23.44
N ALA A 293 -2.05 4.09 22.26
CA ALA A 293 -1.85 3.43 20.98
C ALA A 293 -0.47 3.80 20.41
N ALA A 294 0.16 2.86 19.69
CA ALA A 294 1.40 3.13 19.00
C ALA A 294 1.20 3.15 17.47
N PHE A 295 2.07 3.91 16.82
CA PHE A 295 2.16 3.97 15.38
C PHE A 295 3.60 3.70 14.98
N ALA A 296 3.79 2.80 14.02
CA ALA A 296 5.09 2.53 13.43
C ALA A 296 5.23 3.36 12.15
N LEU A 297 6.21 4.26 12.14
CA LEU A 297 6.61 5.06 11.00
C LEU A 297 7.77 4.37 10.29
N SER A 298 7.55 3.94 9.05
CA SER A 298 8.55 3.27 8.23
C SER A 298 8.87 4.10 6.98
N PRO A 299 10.15 4.40 6.70
CA PRO A 299 10.57 5.06 5.47
C PRO A 299 10.00 4.39 4.21
N ASP A 300 9.27 5.15 3.37
CA ASP A 300 8.70 4.64 2.12
C ASP A 300 9.64 4.87 0.95
N ILE A 301 10.71 4.06 0.89
CA ILE A 301 11.66 4.09 -0.22
C ILE A 301 11.00 3.75 -1.57
N SER A 302 9.83 3.12 -1.58
CA SER A 302 9.11 2.77 -2.82
C SER A 302 8.46 4.01 -3.42
N SER A 303 7.74 4.78 -2.59
CA SER A 303 7.15 6.05 -3.01
C SER A 303 8.21 7.10 -3.32
N LEU A 304 9.37 7.07 -2.65
CA LEU A 304 10.52 7.95 -2.97
C LEU A 304 10.97 7.82 -4.44
N MET A 305 10.87 6.61 -5.02
CA MET A 305 11.24 6.37 -6.42
C MET A 305 10.20 6.88 -7.42
N GLY A 306 8.94 7.10 -7.00
CA GLY A 306 7.87 7.62 -7.86
C GLY A 306 7.64 6.75 -9.10
N SER A 307 7.71 7.35 -10.30
CA SER A 307 7.49 6.66 -11.58
C SER A 307 8.70 5.90 -12.12
N ASP A 308 9.87 5.99 -11.48
CA ASP A 308 11.09 5.31 -11.93
C ASP A 308 10.93 3.78 -11.87
N SER A 309 10.80 3.14 -13.02
CA SER A 309 10.59 1.68 -13.14
C SER A 309 11.85 0.88 -12.77
N LEU A 310 13.03 1.38 -13.13
CA LEU A 310 14.32 0.72 -12.84
C LEU A 310 14.62 0.78 -11.35
N GLY A 311 14.35 1.92 -10.71
CA GLY A 311 14.43 2.05 -9.26
C GLY A 311 13.50 1.10 -8.51
N ARG A 312 12.25 0.95 -8.98
CA ARG A 312 11.23 0.09 -8.35
C ARG A 312 11.57 -1.40 -8.42
N ALA A 313 12.06 -1.89 -9.55
CA ALA A 313 12.54 -3.28 -9.65
C ALA A 313 13.71 -3.53 -8.71
N GLY A 314 14.66 -2.58 -8.64
CA GLY A 314 15.81 -2.64 -7.73
C GLY A 314 15.44 -2.67 -6.24
N ILE A 315 14.36 -1.99 -5.83
CA ILE A 315 13.92 -1.95 -4.42
C ILE A 315 13.59 -3.34 -3.86
N THR A 316 12.91 -4.18 -4.65
CA THR A 316 12.52 -5.53 -4.20
C THR A 316 13.74 -6.36 -3.83
N VAL A 317 14.80 -6.26 -4.63
CA VAL A 317 16.08 -6.91 -4.40
C VAL A 317 16.84 -6.23 -3.26
N LEU A 318 16.88 -4.90 -3.25
CA LEU A 318 17.57 -4.10 -2.23
C LEU A 318 17.07 -4.41 -0.81
N LYS A 319 15.75 -4.59 -0.61
CA LYS A 319 15.13 -4.94 0.68
C LYS A 319 15.63 -6.26 1.28
N GLN A 320 16.33 -7.10 0.52
CA GLN A 320 16.99 -8.30 1.05
C GLN A 320 18.33 -7.98 1.75
N PHE A 321 18.91 -6.82 1.45
CA PHE A 321 20.21 -6.39 1.96
C PHE A 321 20.11 -5.28 3.01
N ILE A 322 18.98 -4.57 3.04
CA ILE A 322 18.75 -3.45 3.94
C ILE A 322 17.52 -3.69 4.81
N GLN A 323 17.55 -3.12 6.01
CA GLN A 323 16.42 -3.03 6.93
C GLN A 323 15.99 -1.58 7.05
N THR A 324 14.75 -1.29 6.69
CA THR A 324 14.15 0.02 6.94
C THR A 324 13.81 0.17 8.42
N PRO A 325 14.24 1.25 9.11
CA PRO A 325 13.89 1.46 10.50
C PRO A 325 12.37 1.61 10.65
N SER A 326 11.86 1.20 11.81
CA SER A 326 10.47 1.39 12.21
C SER A 326 10.44 2.23 13.47
N LEU A 327 10.21 3.54 13.32
CA LEU A 327 10.19 4.48 14.42
C LEU A 327 8.82 4.43 15.10
N LYS A 328 8.80 4.24 16.42
CA LYS A 328 7.55 4.15 17.18
C LYS A 328 7.16 5.51 17.76
N VAL A 329 5.96 5.96 17.44
CA VAL A 329 5.32 7.14 18.05
C VAL A 329 4.04 6.73 18.75
N GLN A 330 3.53 7.58 19.63
CA GLN A 330 2.40 7.25 20.49
C GLN A 330 1.35 8.36 20.50
N ALA A 331 0.10 7.97 20.75
CA ALA A 331 -0.98 8.86 21.15
C ALA A 331 -1.83 8.17 22.23
N ARG A 332 -2.37 8.95 23.15
CA ARG A 332 -3.27 8.43 24.18
C ARG A 332 -4.71 8.59 23.75
N VAL A 333 -5.48 7.51 23.75
CA VAL A 333 -6.93 7.59 23.58
C VAL A 333 -7.56 7.68 24.96
N ASN A 334 -8.30 8.75 25.21
CA ASN A 334 -9.02 8.96 26.47
C ASN A 334 -10.52 9.05 26.21
N ASN A 335 -11.31 8.72 27.23
CA ASN A 335 -12.72 9.05 27.27
C ASN A 335 -12.95 10.55 27.05
N ILE A 336 -14.16 10.88 26.60
CA ILE A 336 -14.67 12.23 26.65
C ILE A 336 -15.18 12.50 28.06
N ASN A 337 -14.61 13.49 28.72
CA ASN A 337 -14.99 13.85 30.07
C ASN A 337 -16.15 14.85 30.03
N ILE A 338 -17.22 14.55 30.75
CA ILE A 338 -18.40 15.42 30.83
C ILE A 338 -18.66 15.80 32.28
N PHE A 339 -18.77 17.09 32.53
CA PHE A 339 -19.30 17.61 33.79
C PHE A 339 -20.80 17.85 33.64
N VAL A 340 -21.59 17.35 34.57
CA VAL A 340 -23.06 17.53 34.57
C VAL A 340 -23.43 18.39 35.75
N THR A 341 -24.19 19.46 35.50
CA THR A 341 -24.74 20.33 36.53
C THR A 341 -26.23 20.54 36.30
N GLY A 342 -26.99 20.63 37.39
CA GLY A 342 -28.43 20.75 37.33
C GLY A 342 -29.02 21.63 38.42
N SER A 343 -30.16 22.24 38.11
CA SER A 343 -31.02 22.91 39.07
C SER A 343 -32.44 22.40 38.87
N GLU A 344 -33.02 21.82 39.92
CA GLU A 344 -34.37 21.27 39.91
C GLU A 344 -35.23 22.03 40.92
N LYS A 345 -36.31 22.64 40.44
CA LYS A 345 -37.24 23.42 41.26
C LYS A 345 -38.66 22.89 41.14
N ASN A 346 -39.38 22.92 42.26
CA ASN A 346 -40.81 22.71 42.31
C ASN A 346 -41.49 24.04 42.70
N PHE A 347 -42.16 24.69 41.74
CA PHE A 347 -42.75 26.02 41.94
C PHE A 347 -41.78 27.03 42.59
N GLY A 348 -40.59 27.19 42.00
CA GLY A 348 -39.54 28.08 42.48
C GLY A 348 -38.69 27.56 43.66
N LYS A 349 -39.12 26.50 44.37
CA LYS A 349 -38.38 25.92 45.50
C LYS A 349 -37.44 24.80 45.06
N PRO A 350 -36.15 24.76 45.47
CA PRO A 350 -35.25 23.65 45.14
C PRO A 350 -35.80 22.30 45.62
N THR A 351 -35.74 21.27 44.76
CA THR A 351 -36.18 19.90 45.11
C THR A 351 -35.10 19.11 45.85
N ASN A 352 -33.82 19.44 45.63
CA ASN A 352 -32.64 18.71 46.12
C ASN A 352 -32.61 17.22 45.73
N LEU A 353 -33.38 16.79 44.72
CA LEU A 353 -33.43 15.40 44.28
C LEU A 353 -32.26 15.03 43.35
N ASN A 354 -31.76 15.98 42.55
CA ASN A 354 -30.76 15.75 41.50
C ASN A 354 -31.13 14.58 40.56
N LEU A 355 -32.44 14.36 40.34
CA LEU A 355 -32.98 13.24 39.58
C LEU A 355 -32.53 13.31 38.11
N ILE A 356 -32.66 14.47 37.48
CA ILE A 356 -32.33 14.71 36.08
C ILE A 356 -30.82 14.59 35.89
N GLN A 357 -30.03 15.18 36.78
CA GLN A 357 -28.57 15.01 36.77
C GLN A 357 -28.17 13.54 36.87
N GLY A 358 -28.84 12.75 37.71
CA GLY A 358 -28.65 11.30 37.83
C GLY A 358 -28.96 10.57 36.53
N ILE A 359 -30.10 10.87 35.89
CA ILE A 359 -30.48 10.26 34.61
C ILE A 359 -29.48 10.60 33.50
N ILE A 360 -29.05 11.87 33.40
CA ILE A 360 -28.02 12.30 32.42
C ILE A 360 -26.74 11.51 32.66
N SER A 361 -26.26 11.46 33.90
CA SER A 361 -25.02 10.76 34.24
C SER A 361 -25.10 9.27 33.88
N GLN A 362 -26.21 8.60 34.19
CA GLN A 362 -26.42 7.20 33.84
C GLN A 362 -26.46 6.96 32.32
N LYS A 363 -27.05 7.87 31.54
CA LYS A 363 -27.18 7.72 30.07
C LYS A 363 -25.88 8.00 29.33
N PHE A 364 -25.03 8.86 29.87
CA PHE A 364 -23.78 9.25 29.24
C PHE A 364 -22.60 8.38 29.66
N ASN A 365 -22.56 7.88 30.89
CA ASN A 365 -21.46 7.06 31.36
C ASN A 365 -21.34 5.75 30.56
N GLY A 366 -20.18 5.51 29.95
CA GLY A 366 -19.96 4.40 29.03
C GLY A 366 -18.48 4.21 28.70
N GLN A 367 -18.17 3.44 27.66
CA GLN A 367 -16.78 3.21 27.25
C GLN A 367 -16.15 4.48 26.65
N GLU A 368 -16.96 5.29 25.99
CA GLU A 368 -16.56 6.49 25.26
C GLU A 368 -16.60 7.78 26.07
N VAL A 369 -17.40 7.81 27.14
CA VAL A 369 -17.66 9.01 27.93
C VAL A 369 -17.54 8.68 29.42
N GLN A 370 -16.86 9.56 30.14
CA GLN A 370 -16.70 9.50 31.58
C GLN A 370 -17.32 10.74 32.22
N ILE A 371 -18.13 10.56 33.26
CA ILE A 371 -18.65 11.67 34.06
C ILE A 371 -17.60 12.09 35.08
N VAL A 372 -17.26 13.37 35.12
CA VAL A 372 -16.28 13.94 36.05
C VAL A 372 -16.96 14.84 37.08
N SER A 373 -16.37 14.95 38.27
CA SER A 373 -16.90 15.74 39.38
C SER A 373 -16.39 17.18 39.42
N LYS A 374 -15.36 17.52 38.65
CA LYS A 374 -14.79 18.86 38.56
C LYS A 374 -14.93 19.39 37.14
N ILE A 375 -15.35 20.63 37.02
CA ILE A 375 -15.46 21.34 35.74
C ILE A 375 -14.11 21.48 35.04
N THR A 376 -13.00 21.55 35.78
CA THR A 376 -11.63 21.66 35.23
C THR A 376 -11.18 20.43 34.46
N ASP A 377 -11.79 19.28 34.73
CA ASP A 377 -11.38 17.99 34.17
C ASP A 377 -12.25 17.60 32.97
N ALA A 378 -13.24 18.43 32.62
CA ALA A 378 -14.25 18.17 31.61
C ALA A 378 -13.86 18.73 30.23
N ASP A 379 -14.20 17.99 29.18
CA ASP A 379 -14.17 18.50 27.80
C ASP A 379 -15.48 19.25 27.48
N TYR A 380 -16.60 18.76 28.02
CA TYR A 380 -17.94 19.32 27.82
C TYR A 380 -18.71 19.49 29.12
N ILE A 381 -19.64 20.43 29.12
CA ILE A 381 -20.57 20.66 30.23
C ILE A 381 -22.00 20.41 29.73
N ILE A 382 -22.75 19.59 30.48
CA ILE A 382 -24.20 19.48 30.32
C ILE A 382 -24.86 20.22 31.48
N GLU A 383 -25.67 21.24 31.15
CA GLU A 383 -26.47 21.98 32.11
C GLU A 383 -27.95 21.60 31.95
N SER A 384 -28.62 21.30 33.05
CA SER A 384 -30.05 21.03 33.08
C SER A 384 -30.77 21.96 34.06
N ILE A 385 -31.71 22.77 33.57
CA ILE A 385 -32.57 23.62 34.41
C ILE A 385 -33.98 23.08 34.31
N ALA A 386 -34.54 22.61 35.42
CA ALA A 386 -35.86 22.01 35.49
C ALA A 386 -36.74 22.75 36.49
N GLU A 387 -37.97 23.06 36.07
CA GLU A 387 -38.93 23.77 36.90
C GLU A 387 -40.35 23.29 36.60
N THR A 388 -41.14 23.10 37.67
CA THR A 388 -42.58 22.88 37.56
C THR A 388 -43.34 24.20 37.65
N GLN A 389 -44.38 24.31 36.83
CA GLN A 389 -45.32 25.43 36.82
C GLN A 389 -46.75 24.89 36.75
N GLU A 390 -47.72 25.69 37.19
CA GLU A 390 -49.14 25.32 37.08
C GLU A 390 -49.52 25.30 35.60
N ASP A 391 -50.16 24.22 35.16
CA ASP A 391 -50.64 24.13 33.78
C ASP A 391 -51.92 24.94 33.60
N ILE A 392 -52.12 25.52 32.41
CA ILE A 392 -53.32 26.29 32.07
C ILE A 392 -54.63 25.49 32.24
N SER A 393 -54.56 24.16 32.16
CA SER A 393 -55.73 23.27 32.32
C SER A 393 -56.02 22.91 33.78
N SER A 394 -55.17 23.35 34.72
CA SER A 394 -55.30 23.05 36.16
C SER A 394 -56.63 23.57 36.71
N ASP A 395 -57.05 24.78 36.35
CA ASP A 395 -58.32 25.37 36.80
C ASP A 395 -59.53 24.53 36.38
N ILE A 396 -59.50 23.98 35.17
CA ILE A 396 -60.57 23.13 34.65
C ILE A 396 -60.65 21.82 35.44
N LEU A 397 -59.50 21.23 35.76
CA LEU A 397 -59.42 19.97 36.52
C LEU A 397 -59.79 20.17 37.99
N GLU A 398 -59.45 21.30 38.57
CA GLU A 398 -59.78 21.61 39.96
C GLU A 398 -61.30 21.79 40.13
N ASN A 399 -61.93 22.52 39.21
CA ASN A 399 -63.37 22.76 39.27
C ASN A 399 -64.19 21.47 39.11
N ASN A 400 -63.77 20.58 38.22
CA ASN A 400 -64.52 19.36 37.89
C ASN A 400 -64.16 18.16 38.79
N TYR A 401 -62.90 18.05 39.25
CA TYR A 401 -62.38 16.83 39.88
C TYR A 401 -61.58 17.07 41.17
N LYS A 402 -61.41 18.33 41.61
CA LYS A 402 -60.55 18.70 42.76
C LYS A 402 -59.10 18.22 42.61
N ILE A 403 -58.60 18.26 41.37
CA ILE A 403 -57.23 17.89 41.00
C ILE A 403 -56.51 19.12 40.44
N LYS A 404 -55.31 19.38 40.94
CA LYS A 404 -54.34 20.34 40.41
C LYS A 404 -53.40 19.67 39.42
N LEU A 405 -53.00 20.41 38.38
CA LEU A 405 -52.08 19.96 37.34
C LEU A 405 -50.83 20.83 37.28
N ALA A 406 -49.67 20.18 37.31
CA ALA A 406 -48.38 20.82 37.13
C ALA A 406 -47.67 20.28 35.89
N ALA A 407 -47.06 21.17 35.11
CA ALA A 407 -46.21 20.83 33.98
C ALA A 407 -44.73 20.98 34.39
N LEU A 408 -43.90 20.00 34.04
CA LEU A 408 -42.44 20.04 34.22
C LEU A 408 -41.79 20.42 32.89
N ALA A 409 -41.06 21.53 32.90
CA ALA A 409 -40.23 21.98 31.78
C ALA A 409 -38.75 21.81 32.14
N ILE A 410 -37.97 21.21 31.23
CA ILE A 410 -36.53 20.99 31.42
C ILE A 410 -35.77 21.60 30.24
N SER A 411 -34.97 22.62 30.50
CA SER A 411 -34.02 23.15 29.52
C SER A 411 -32.70 22.41 29.65
N LEU A 412 -32.23 21.82 28.54
CA LEU A 412 -30.92 21.17 28.45
C LEU A 412 -30.00 21.98 27.56
N GLN A 413 -28.74 22.09 27.98
CA GLN A 413 -27.71 22.79 27.25
C GLN A 413 -26.39 22.03 27.27
N LEU A 414 -25.74 21.92 26.11
CA LEU A 414 -24.38 21.39 25.95
C LEU A 414 -23.43 22.53 25.62
N LYS A 415 -22.34 22.64 26.38
CA LYS A 415 -21.28 23.63 26.16
C LYS A 415 -19.93 22.94 25.96
N ASN A 416 -19.09 23.52 25.09
CA ASN A 416 -17.67 23.22 25.08
C ASN A 416 -17.01 23.88 26.29
N ASN A 417 -16.26 23.14 27.12
CA ASN A 417 -15.69 23.70 28.34
C ASN A 417 -14.54 24.67 28.07
N VAL A 418 -13.82 24.52 26.96
CA VAL A 418 -12.70 25.40 26.60
C VAL A 418 -13.22 26.71 26.00
N THR A 419 -14.08 26.64 25.00
CA THR A 419 -14.57 27.84 24.29
C THR A 419 -15.77 28.49 24.97
N GLN A 420 -16.42 27.80 25.92
CA GLN A 420 -17.69 28.18 26.54
C GLN A 420 -18.86 28.35 25.54
N GLU A 421 -18.67 27.92 24.30
CA GLU A 421 -19.68 27.99 23.25
C GLU A 421 -20.81 26.98 23.51
N VAL A 422 -22.03 27.42 23.24
CA VAL A 422 -23.23 26.58 23.32
C VAL A 422 -23.37 25.78 22.04
N ILE A 423 -23.06 24.50 22.10
CA ILE A 423 -23.08 23.60 20.94
C ILE A 423 -24.52 23.16 20.62
N PHE A 424 -25.33 22.98 21.66
CA PHE A 424 -26.70 22.49 21.51
C PHE A 424 -27.58 22.94 22.67
N LYS A 425 -28.84 23.23 22.36
CA LYS A 425 -29.87 23.53 23.35
C LYS A 425 -31.18 22.86 22.93
N THR A 426 -31.89 22.31 23.90
CA THR A 426 -33.20 21.71 23.68
C THR A 426 -34.05 21.84 24.94
N GLN A 427 -35.35 21.60 24.81
CA GLN A 427 -36.29 21.66 25.91
C GLN A 427 -37.14 20.40 25.92
N VAL A 428 -37.30 19.81 27.10
CA VAL A 428 -38.17 18.66 27.36
C VAL A 428 -39.41 19.20 28.05
N ASN A 429 -40.56 19.03 27.40
CA ASN A 429 -41.87 19.40 27.90
C ASN A 429 -42.80 18.17 27.90
N ASP A 430 -44.10 18.39 28.06
CA ASP A 430 -45.14 17.36 28.05
C ASP A 430 -45.01 16.30 29.15
N VAL A 431 -44.36 16.66 30.26
CA VAL A 431 -44.27 15.85 31.48
C VAL A 431 -45.15 16.51 32.53
N TYR A 432 -46.17 15.80 32.97
CA TYR A 432 -47.22 16.36 33.83
C TYR A 432 -47.35 15.59 35.14
N GLY A 433 -47.79 16.26 36.19
CA GLY A 433 -48.15 15.61 37.44
C GLY A 433 -49.50 16.11 37.94
N TYR A 434 -50.24 15.20 38.57
CA TYR A 434 -51.59 15.45 39.08
C TYR A 434 -51.62 15.14 40.56
N ALA A 435 -52.26 16.00 41.36
CA ALA A 435 -52.52 15.75 42.77
C ALA A 435 -53.66 16.63 43.28
N ASN A 436 -53.99 16.52 44.57
CA ASN A 436 -54.98 17.40 45.21
C ASN A 436 -54.43 18.80 45.58
N ASN A 437 -53.15 19.07 45.35
CA ASN A 437 -52.53 20.39 45.52
C ASN A 437 -51.33 20.55 44.57
N LEU A 438 -50.90 21.79 44.33
CA LEU A 438 -49.85 22.11 43.36
C LEU A 438 -48.48 21.53 43.73
N GLU A 439 -48.07 21.64 44.98
CA GLU A 439 -46.76 21.17 45.43
C GLU A 439 -46.60 19.66 45.16
N LYS A 440 -47.60 18.86 45.51
CA LYS A 440 -47.62 17.42 45.27
C LYS A 440 -47.78 17.10 43.78
N ALA A 441 -48.56 17.89 43.04
CA ALA A 441 -48.70 17.72 41.59
C ALA A 441 -47.35 17.91 40.89
N GLY A 442 -46.56 18.93 41.28
CA GLY A 442 -45.23 19.15 40.74
C GLY A 442 -44.24 18.03 41.08
N MET A 443 -44.23 17.51 42.32
CA MET A 443 -43.40 16.34 42.66
C MET A 443 -43.80 15.08 41.89
N ASN A 444 -45.11 14.91 41.63
CA ASN A 444 -45.60 13.82 40.79
C ASN A 444 -45.17 13.97 39.32
N ALA A 445 -44.94 15.20 38.82
CA ALA A 445 -44.40 15.43 37.49
C ALA A 445 -42.95 14.92 37.38
N TYR A 446 -42.11 15.19 38.38
CA TYR A 446 -40.76 14.62 38.48
C TYR A 446 -40.76 13.08 38.58
N SER A 447 -41.81 12.50 39.15
CA SER A 447 -41.96 11.04 39.28
C SER A 447 -42.69 10.40 38.10
N ASN A 448 -43.06 11.17 37.08
CA ASN A 448 -43.85 10.66 35.96
C ASN A 448 -43.01 9.68 35.11
N PRO A 449 -43.51 8.46 34.82
CA PRO A 449 -42.80 7.49 33.98
C PRO A 449 -42.40 8.02 32.59
N LYS A 450 -43.16 8.98 32.03
CA LYS A 450 -42.85 9.62 30.74
C LYS A 450 -41.59 10.46 30.79
N LEU A 451 -41.15 10.95 31.96
CA LEU A 451 -39.96 11.78 32.12
C LEU A 451 -38.74 11.11 31.50
N ASN A 452 -38.48 9.85 31.86
CA ASN A 452 -37.29 9.14 31.39
C ASN A 452 -37.30 8.96 29.87
N THR A 453 -38.46 8.70 29.28
CA THR A 453 -38.60 8.53 27.83
C THR A 453 -38.32 9.84 27.10
N LYS A 454 -39.02 10.92 27.48
CA LYS A 454 -38.86 12.25 26.88
C LYS A 454 -37.44 12.82 27.07
N LEU A 455 -36.86 12.64 28.26
CA LEU A 455 -35.50 13.04 28.54
C LEU A 455 -34.50 12.22 27.72
N SER A 456 -34.69 10.90 27.59
CA SER A 456 -33.82 10.03 26.78
C SER A 456 -33.78 10.44 25.31
N GLU A 457 -34.93 10.84 24.73
CA GLU A 457 -34.99 11.37 23.36
C GLU A 457 -34.13 12.62 23.20
N ALA A 458 -34.27 13.60 24.10
CA ALA A 458 -33.47 14.82 24.06
C ALA A 458 -31.97 14.55 24.27
N LEU A 459 -31.64 13.66 25.21
CA LEU A 459 -30.25 13.27 25.48
C LEU A 459 -29.61 12.50 24.34
N PHE A 460 -30.38 11.74 23.55
CA PHE A 460 -29.87 11.07 22.34
C PHE A 460 -29.33 12.10 21.33
N PHE A 461 -30.11 13.15 21.04
CA PHE A 461 -29.66 14.22 20.13
C PHE A 461 -28.47 14.98 20.70
N LEU A 462 -28.45 15.23 22.01
CA LEU A 462 -27.32 15.87 22.69
C LEU A 462 -26.05 15.02 22.58
N LYS A 463 -26.14 13.70 22.80
CA LYS A 463 -25.01 12.77 22.69
C LYS A 463 -24.44 12.75 21.26
N ARG A 464 -25.29 12.84 20.24
CA ARG A 464 -24.86 12.93 18.82
C ARG A 464 -24.13 14.23 18.46
N LYS A 465 -24.14 15.24 19.32
CA LYS A 465 -23.31 16.46 19.16
C LYS A 465 -21.90 16.31 19.74
N ILE A 466 -21.69 15.28 20.56
CA ILE A 466 -20.39 14.93 21.15
C ILE A 466 -19.72 13.80 20.36
N LEU A 467 -20.53 12.83 19.90
CA LEU A 467 -20.09 11.60 19.27
C LEU A 467 -20.70 11.45 17.87
N VAL A 468 -19.87 11.14 16.89
CA VAL A 468 -20.24 10.80 15.51
C VAL A 468 -19.89 9.34 15.29
N TYR A 469 -20.89 8.47 15.42
CA TYR A 469 -20.76 7.03 15.15
C TYR A 469 -20.61 6.75 13.65
#